data_AF-A0A6J6L2A3-F1
#
_entry.id   AF-A0A6J6L2A3-F1
#
_cell.length_a   1.000
_cell.length_b   1.000
_cell.length_c   1.000
_cell.angle_alpha   90.00
_cell.angle_beta   90.00
_cell.angle_gamma   90.00
#
_symmetry.space_group_name_H-M   'P 1'
#
loop_
_entity.id
_entity.type
_entity.pdbx_description
1 polymer ?
#
loop_
_entity_poly.entity_id
_entity_poly.type
_entity_poly.pdbx_seq_one_letter_code
_entity_poly.pdbx_strand_id
1 'polypeptide(L)'
;MPALLLLALGGTAVGTGINTHPEFADRSAAEIARLTGLPFASAPNKFAALAAHDDIVFASGAIRTLAVSLMKIANDVRWLGSGPRAGIGELQLPENEPGSSIMPGKVNPTQSEALTMVCVQVIGNDTAIGVAGSMGNFELNVFKPVMIFNFLHSVDLLTDACRNFMEFCVVGIEPNREQIAKHVRDSLMLVTALNPVIGYDKSALIAKKAHKEGTNLREAAVSLGFLTGEEFDAALKPEEMIGPK
;
A
#
# COMPACT_ATOMS: atom_id res chain seq x y z
N MET A 1 13.83 -13.16 0.71
CA MET A 1 14.40 -13.08 2.08
C MET A 1 15.30 -14.28 2.29
N PRO A 2 16.63 -14.15 2.10
CA PRO A 2 17.55 -15.29 2.14
C PRO A 2 17.57 -16.05 3.49
N ALA A 3 17.27 -15.36 4.60
CA ALA A 3 17.30 -15.96 5.93
C ALA A 3 16.26 -17.09 6.13
N LEU A 4 15.07 -17.00 5.52
CA LEU A 4 14.03 -18.04 5.58
C LEU A 4 14.43 -19.36 4.89
N LEU A 5 15.50 -19.34 4.09
CA LEU A 5 16.02 -20.51 3.40
C LEU A 5 17.05 -21.27 4.25
N LEU A 6 17.34 -20.80 5.47
CA LEU A 6 18.26 -21.44 6.40
C LEU A 6 17.48 -22.37 7.35
N LEU A 7 17.80 -23.66 7.31
CA LEU A 7 17.06 -24.70 8.02
C LEU A 7 17.73 -25.08 9.35
N ALA A 8 16.91 -25.25 10.38
CA ALA A 8 17.34 -25.75 11.70
C ALA A 8 17.65 -27.26 11.73
N LEU A 9 17.43 -27.99 10.62
CA LEU A 9 17.66 -29.43 10.51
C LEU A 9 19.08 -29.82 10.95
N GLY A 10 19.19 -30.90 11.72
CA GLY A 10 20.45 -31.34 12.33
C GLY A 10 20.81 -30.62 13.64
N GLY A 11 20.07 -29.60 14.06
CA GLY A 11 20.22 -29.02 15.40
C GLY A 11 19.76 -29.96 16.52
N THR A 12 18.85 -30.89 16.23
CA THR A 12 18.28 -31.88 17.17
C THR A 12 17.64 -31.23 18.40
N ALA A 13 17.95 -31.66 19.63
CA ALA A 13 17.27 -31.21 20.83
C ALA A 13 17.54 -29.74 21.17
N VAL A 14 18.82 -29.33 21.18
CA VAL A 14 19.27 -28.02 21.70
C VAL A 14 20.29 -27.31 20.81
N GLY A 15 20.53 -27.80 19.60
CA GLY A 15 21.45 -27.19 18.63
C GLY A 15 22.81 -27.88 18.48
N THR A 16 23.12 -28.87 19.33
CA THR A 16 24.40 -29.59 19.33
C THR A 16 24.53 -30.65 18.24
N GLY A 17 23.41 -31.09 17.65
CA GLY A 17 23.40 -32.24 16.74
C GLY A 17 23.58 -33.60 17.41
N ILE A 18 23.33 -33.71 18.72
CA ILE A 18 23.40 -35.01 19.41
C ILE A 18 22.48 -36.03 18.74
N ASN A 19 22.97 -37.26 18.56
CA ASN A 19 22.26 -38.35 17.90
C ASN A 19 21.89 -38.09 16.42
N THR A 20 22.60 -37.20 15.72
CA THR A 20 22.49 -37.06 14.25
C THR A 20 23.79 -37.46 13.55
N HIS A 21 23.69 -37.84 12.28
CA HIS A 21 24.88 -38.09 11.45
C HIS A 21 25.55 -36.75 11.10
N PRO A 22 26.89 -36.62 11.10
CA PRO A 22 27.58 -35.35 10.82
C PRO A 22 27.17 -34.68 9.50
N GLU A 23 26.87 -35.48 8.47
CA GLU A 23 26.44 -34.97 7.15
C GLU A 23 24.93 -34.73 7.03
N PHE A 24 24.12 -35.09 8.04
CA PHE A 24 22.66 -35.11 7.92
C PHE A 24 22.09 -33.73 7.57
N ALA A 25 22.57 -32.67 8.25
CA ALA A 25 22.04 -31.32 8.09
C ALA A 25 22.21 -30.82 6.64
N ASP A 26 23.43 -30.90 6.12
CA ASP A 26 23.78 -30.36 4.80
C ASP A 26 23.17 -31.21 3.68
N ARG A 27 23.19 -32.54 3.81
CA ARG A 27 22.56 -33.44 2.82
C ARG A 27 21.05 -33.29 2.78
N SER A 28 20.40 -33.12 3.94
CA SER A 28 18.95 -32.91 3.99
C SER A 28 18.58 -31.55 3.39
N ALA A 29 19.31 -30.49 3.71
CA ALA A 29 19.09 -29.17 3.12
C ALA A 29 19.29 -29.18 1.60
N ALA A 30 20.34 -29.85 1.10
CA ALA A 30 20.58 -30.02 -0.33
C ALA A 30 19.47 -30.78 -1.04
N GLU A 31 18.93 -31.84 -0.42
CA GLU A 31 17.81 -32.59 -0.99
C GLU A 31 16.52 -31.74 -1.01
N ILE A 32 16.24 -30.98 0.05
CA ILE A 32 15.11 -30.03 0.06
C ILE A 32 15.29 -28.96 -1.03
N ALA A 33 16.51 -28.43 -1.20
CA ALA A 33 16.81 -27.48 -2.26
C ALA A 33 16.57 -28.09 -3.65
N ARG A 34 16.99 -29.34 -3.86
CA ARG A 34 16.76 -30.09 -5.11
C ARG A 34 15.26 -30.30 -5.40
N LEU A 35 14.49 -30.66 -4.38
CA LEU A 35 13.05 -30.94 -4.52
C LEU A 35 12.22 -29.67 -4.77
N THR A 36 12.60 -28.56 -4.16
CA THR A 36 11.84 -27.29 -4.24
C THR A 36 12.33 -26.35 -5.32
N GLY A 37 13.56 -26.53 -5.82
CA GLY A 37 14.23 -25.59 -6.72
C GLY A 37 14.66 -24.29 -6.03
N LEU A 38 14.55 -24.19 -4.70
CA LEU A 38 14.94 -23.02 -3.91
C LEU A 38 16.27 -23.28 -3.21
N PRO A 39 17.12 -22.25 -3.00
CA PRO A 39 18.47 -22.44 -2.45
C PRO A 39 18.44 -22.60 -0.92
N PHE A 40 17.77 -23.65 -0.44
CA PHE A 40 17.78 -24.03 0.97
C PHE A 40 19.18 -24.48 1.41
N ALA A 41 19.55 -24.08 2.62
CA ALA A 41 20.83 -24.43 3.23
C ALA A 41 20.67 -24.71 4.72
N SER A 42 21.66 -25.40 5.27
CA SER A 42 21.77 -25.66 6.71
C SER A 42 22.11 -24.36 7.45
N ALA A 43 21.37 -24.01 8.51
CA ALA A 43 21.64 -22.77 9.25
C ALA A 43 23.03 -22.81 9.91
N PRO A 44 23.88 -21.76 9.78
CA PRO A 44 25.25 -21.78 10.30
C PRO A 44 25.30 -21.83 11.83
N ASN A 45 24.26 -21.36 12.52
CA ASN A 45 24.11 -21.45 13.96
C ASN A 45 22.78 -22.13 14.31
N LYS A 46 22.84 -23.38 14.77
CA LYS A 46 21.65 -24.18 15.14
C LYS A 46 21.03 -23.76 16.46
N PHE A 47 21.80 -23.18 17.38
CA PHE A 47 21.28 -22.65 18.64
C PHE A 47 20.32 -21.50 18.35
N ALA A 48 20.75 -20.53 17.54
CA ALA A 48 19.91 -19.41 17.13
C ALA A 48 18.64 -19.88 16.38
N ALA A 49 18.78 -20.81 15.44
CA ALA A 49 17.66 -21.31 14.64
C ALA A 49 16.58 -22.08 15.46
N LEU A 50 16.93 -22.58 16.65
CA LEU A 50 15.99 -23.22 17.57
C LEU A 50 15.43 -22.23 18.61
N ALA A 51 16.31 -21.42 19.19
CA ALA A 51 16.04 -20.50 20.29
C ALA A 51 15.29 -19.23 19.88
N ALA A 52 15.43 -18.79 18.61
CA ALA A 52 14.84 -17.56 18.08
C ALA A 52 14.32 -17.76 16.65
N HIS A 53 13.38 -16.89 16.24
CA HIS A 53 12.75 -16.90 14.91
C HIS A 53 12.75 -15.48 14.30
N ASP A 54 13.90 -14.82 14.36
CA ASP A 54 14.10 -13.44 13.90
C ASP A 54 13.81 -13.27 12.40
N ASP A 55 14.07 -14.32 11.63
CA ASP A 55 13.78 -14.42 10.20
C ASP A 55 12.26 -14.36 9.92
N ILE A 56 11.45 -15.07 10.72
CA ILE A 56 9.99 -15.00 10.64
C ILE A 56 9.45 -13.64 11.09
N VAL A 57 10.00 -13.08 12.18
CA VAL A 57 9.62 -11.73 12.66
C VAL A 57 9.96 -10.67 11.61
N PHE A 58 11.15 -10.72 11.02
CA PHE A 58 11.54 -9.81 9.94
C PHE A 58 10.64 -9.96 8.72
N ALA A 59 10.36 -11.20 8.32
CA ALA A 59 9.49 -11.49 7.19
C ALA A 59 8.06 -10.97 7.41
N SER A 60 7.53 -11.13 8.63
CA SER A 60 6.25 -10.55 9.03
C SER A 60 6.25 -9.02 8.89
N GLY A 61 7.32 -8.34 9.31
CA GLY A 61 7.44 -6.89 9.15
C GLY A 61 7.41 -6.41 7.69
N ALA A 62 7.98 -7.20 6.77
CA ALA A 62 7.89 -6.94 5.33
C ALA A 62 6.45 -7.10 4.81
N ILE A 63 5.74 -8.14 5.27
CA ILE A 63 4.33 -8.37 4.94
C ILE A 63 3.44 -7.24 5.50
N ARG A 64 3.67 -6.81 6.74
CA ARG A 64 2.99 -5.64 7.33
C ARG A 64 3.21 -4.40 6.48
N THR A 65 4.43 -4.19 5.98
CA THR A 65 4.74 -3.03 5.12
C THR A 65 3.91 -3.05 3.84
N LEU A 66 3.77 -4.22 3.20
CA LEU A 66 2.87 -4.39 2.06
C LEU A 66 1.41 -4.07 2.43
N ALA A 67 0.92 -4.56 3.57
CA ALA A 67 -0.44 -4.26 4.04
C ALA A 67 -0.67 -2.75 4.27
N VAL A 68 0.32 -2.02 4.81
CA VAL A 68 0.24 -0.56 4.97
C VAL A 68 0.15 0.15 3.61
N SER A 69 0.94 -0.28 2.61
CA SER A 69 0.85 0.28 1.26
C SER A 69 -0.49 -0.02 0.60
N LEU A 70 -0.97 -1.26 0.69
CA LEU A 70 -2.26 -1.68 0.14
C LEU A 70 -3.43 -0.96 0.80
N MET A 71 -3.37 -0.74 2.12
CA MET A 71 -4.36 0.06 2.85
C MET A 71 -4.49 1.45 2.22
N LYS A 72 -3.37 2.13 1.94
CA LYS A 72 -3.38 3.45 1.30
C LYS A 72 -3.97 3.38 -0.10
N ILE A 73 -3.52 2.43 -0.93
CA ILE A 73 -4.00 2.27 -2.31
C ILE A 73 -5.51 2.03 -2.34
N ALA A 74 -6.02 1.09 -1.53
CA ALA A 74 -7.45 0.77 -1.46
C ALA A 74 -8.28 1.98 -0.99
N ASN A 75 -7.75 2.75 -0.04
CA ASN A 75 -8.36 3.98 0.45
C ASN A 75 -8.44 5.06 -0.63
N ASP A 76 -7.35 5.33 -1.34
CA ASP A 76 -7.33 6.31 -2.43
C ASP A 76 -8.35 5.93 -3.51
N VAL A 77 -8.37 4.67 -3.93
CA VAL A 77 -9.32 4.18 -4.95
C VAL A 77 -10.76 4.40 -4.51
N ARG A 78 -11.13 4.03 -3.28
CA ARG A 78 -12.52 4.21 -2.81
C ARG A 78 -12.90 5.68 -2.58
N TRP A 79 -11.95 6.53 -2.20
CA TRP A 79 -12.21 7.97 -2.03
C TRP A 79 -12.38 8.65 -3.38
N LEU A 80 -11.49 8.38 -4.33
CA LEU A 80 -11.62 8.90 -5.70
C LEU A 80 -12.88 8.38 -6.40
N GLY A 81 -13.33 7.16 -6.06
CA GLY A 81 -14.60 6.58 -6.49
C GLY A 81 -15.84 7.01 -5.70
N SER A 82 -15.72 7.88 -4.69
CA SER A 82 -16.86 8.30 -3.86
C SER A 82 -17.84 9.18 -4.66
N GLY A 83 -19.13 8.93 -4.55
CA GLY A 83 -20.14 9.65 -5.33
C GLY A 83 -21.50 8.95 -5.38
N PRO A 84 -22.27 9.08 -6.48
CA PRO A 84 -21.89 9.70 -7.76
C PRO A 84 -22.06 11.23 -7.79
N ARG A 85 -22.70 11.84 -6.78
CA ARG A 85 -22.99 13.30 -6.78
C ARG A 85 -22.44 14.08 -5.59
N ALA A 86 -22.24 13.41 -4.45
CA ALA A 86 -21.86 14.03 -3.18
C ALA A 86 -20.50 13.54 -2.66
N GLY A 87 -19.56 13.28 -3.58
CA GLY A 87 -18.21 12.81 -3.29
C GLY A 87 -17.18 13.43 -4.24
N ILE A 88 -16.02 12.80 -4.37
CA ILE A 88 -14.95 13.25 -5.28
C ILE A 88 -15.29 12.87 -6.73
N GLY A 89 -15.61 11.60 -6.98
CA GLY A 89 -16.14 11.12 -8.26
C GLY A 89 -15.17 11.17 -9.45
N GLU A 90 -13.86 11.15 -9.20
CA GLU A 90 -12.84 11.17 -10.26
C GLU A 90 -12.63 9.78 -10.90
N LEU A 91 -12.89 8.71 -10.15
CA LEU A 91 -12.85 7.34 -10.67
C LEU A 91 -14.26 6.74 -10.73
N GLN A 92 -14.50 5.95 -11.77
CA GLN A 92 -15.64 5.07 -11.90
C GLN A 92 -15.14 3.64 -11.61
N LEU A 93 -15.70 3.03 -10.57
CA LEU A 93 -15.33 1.68 -10.14
C LEU A 93 -16.29 0.66 -10.77
N PRO A 94 -15.83 -0.57 -11.08
CA PRO A 94 -16.69 -1.60 -11.61
C PRO A 94 -17.79 -2.01 -10.61
N GLU A 95 -18.98 -2.29 -11.13
CA GLU A 95 -20.13 -2.79 -10.35
C GLU A 95 -20.18 -4.31 -10.44
N ASN A 96 -19.77 -5.00 -9.37
CA ASN A 96 -19.80 -6.47 -9.31
C ASN A 96 -21.08 -6.99 -8.64
N GLU A 97 -21.64 -6.25 -7.68
CA GLU A 97 -22.83 -6.62 -6.94
C GLU A 97 -23.77 -5.41 -6.68
N PRO A 98 -25.09 -5.63 -6.50
CA PRO A 98 -25.98 -4.59 -6.01
C PRO A 98 -25.54 -4.11 -4.62
N GLY A 99 -25.20 -2.82 -4.48
CA GLY A 99 -24.59 -2.27 -3.26
C GLY A 99 -25.58 -1.92 -2.13
N SER A 100 -26.89 -2.04 -2.33
CA SER A 100 -27.87 -1.80 -1.27
C SER A 100 -29.16 -2.56 -1.49
N SER A 101 -29.71 -3.10 -0.41
CA SER A 101 -31.03 -3.72 -0.40
C SER A 101 -32.20 -2.73 -0.59
N ILE A 102 -31.99 -1.43 -0.33
CA ILE A 102 -33.04 -0.40 -0.33
C ILE A 102 -32.79 0.76 -1.29
N MET A 103 -31.55 0.94 -1.78
CA MET A 103 -31.18 2.01 -2.72
C MET A 103 -30.84 1.42 -4.09
N PRO A 104 -31.81 1.31 -5.02
CA PRO A 104 -31.55 0.86 -6.38
C PRO A 104 -30.46 1.69 -7.06
N GLY A 105 -29.50 1.03 -7.71
CA GLY A 105 -28.40 1.67 -8.43
C GLY A 105 -27.25 2.18 -7.55
N LYS A 106 -27.25 1.92 -6.24
CA LYS A 106 -26.09 2.20 -5.37
C LYS A 106 -25.02 1.11 -5.56
N VAL A 107 -23.81 1.53 -5.90
CA VAL A 107 -22.62 0.67 -6.01
C VAL A 107 -21.65 1.05 -4.90
N ASN A 108 -21.16 0.06 -4.15
CA ASN A 108 -20.17 0.28 -3.08
C ASN A 108 -18.78 -0.20 -3.55
N PRO A 109 -17.69 0.39 -3.03
CA PRO A 109 -16.32 -0.06 -3.30
C PRO A 109 -15.96 -1.31 -2.48
N THR A 110 -16.73 -2.40 -2.64
CA THR A 110 -16.67 -3.62 -1.82
C THR A 110 -15.28 -4.27 -1.82
N GLN A 111 -14.59 -4.26 -2.96
CA GLN A 111 -13.23 -4.79 -3.08
C GLN A 111 -12.21 -3.97 -2.26
N SER A 112 -12.34 -2.63 -2.24
CA SER A 112 -11.53 -1.79 -1.35
C SER A 112 -11.84 -2.07 0.12
N GLU A 113 -13.12 -2.27 0.47
CA GLU A 113 -13.53 -2.60 1.84
C GLU A 113 -12.89 -3.91 2.31
N ALA A 114 -13.00 -4.98 1.52
CA ALA A 114 -12.38 -6.27 1.80
C ALA A 114 -10.86 -6.16 1.97
N LEU A 115 -10.17 -5.49 1.03
CA LEU A 115 -8.72 -5.32 1.10
C LEU A 115 -8.30 -4.53 2.35
N THR A 116 -9.02 -3.47 2.72
CA THR A 116 -8.70 -2.71 3.93
C THR A 116 -8.89 -3.53 5.21
N MET A 117 -9.94 -4.37 5.30
CA MET A 117 -10.12 -5.29 6.45
C MET A 117 -8.99 -6.32 6.54
N VAL A 118 -8.59 -6.90 5.40
CA VAL A 118 -7.43 -7.81 5.34
C VAL A 118 -6.15 -7.12 5.82
N CYS A 119 -5.92 -5.87 5.40
CA CYS A 119 -4.75 -5.11 5.84
C CYS A 119 -4.73 -4.89 7.36
N VAL A 120 -5.88 -4.61 7.99
CA VAL A 120 -5.99 -4.52 9.46
C VAL A 120 -5.62 -5.86 10.11
N GLN A 121 -6.16 -6.96 9.59
CA GLN A 121 -5.89 -8.30 10.14
C GLN A 121 -4.40 -8.65 10.07
N VAL A 122 -3.74 -8.36 8.95
CA VAL A 122 -2.29 -8.60 8.77
C VAL A 122 -1.45 -7.79 9.75
N ILE A 123 -1.81 -6.53 10.01
CA ILE A 123 -1.10 -5.69 11.01
C ILE A 123 -1.27 -6.27 12.42
N GLY A 124 -2.45 -6.78 12.75
CA GLY A 124 -2.70 -7.51 14.00
C GLY A 124 -1.86 -8.79 14.11
N ASN A 125 -1.80 -9.58 13.04
CA ASN A 125 -1.00 -10.79 12.95
C ASN A 125 0.50 -10.50 13.15
N ASP A 126 1.02 -9.41 12.56
CA ASP A 126 2.41 -8.97 12.74
C ASP A 126 2.73 -8.65 14.21
N THR A 127 1.79 -8.00 14.91
CA THR A 127 1.94 -7.74 16.34
C THR A 127 2.02 -9.05 17.13
N ALA A 128 1.15 -10.01 16.84
CA ALA A 128 1.17 -11.33 17.49
C ALA A 128 2.50 -12.08 17.23
N ILE A 129 3.01 -12.04 15.99
CA ILE A 129 4.30 -12.64 15.62
C ILE A 129 5.46 -11.95 16.35
N GLY A 130 5.48 -10.62 16.38
CA GLY A 130 6.51 -9.85 17.06
C GLY A 130 6.58 -10.16 18.56
N VAL A 131 5.43 -10.20 19.24
CA VAL A 131 5.35 -10.59 20.65
C VAL A 131 5.83 -12.03 20.84
N ALA A 132 5.32 -12.98 20.05
CA ALA A 132 5.73 -14.39 20.13
C ALA A 132 7.24 -14.59 19.89
N GLY A 133 7.82 -13.82 18.97
CA GLY A 133 9.26 -13.81 18.69
C GLY A 133 10.10 -13.41 19.91
N SER A 134 9.62 -12.46 20.74
CA SER A 134 10.32 -12.02 21.95
C SER A 134 10.27 -13.00 23.12
N MET A 135 9.42 -14.03 23.06
CA MET A 135 9.17 -14.96 24.18
C MET A 135 10.05 -16.22 24.15
N GLY A 136 11.21 -16.16 23.48
CA GLY A 136 12.20 -17.24 23.54
C GLY A 136 12.82 -17.38 24.93
N ASN A 137 12.99 -18.61 25.42
CA ASN A 137 13.68 -18.87 26.68
C ASN A 137 14.76 -19.94 26.47
N PHE A 138 16.01 -19.58 26.73
CA PHE A 138 17.18 -20.45 26.60
C PHE A 138 17.27 -21.10 25.21
N GLU A 139 17.28 -22.44 25.11
CA GLU A 139 17.56 -23.16 23.87
C GLU A 139 16.37 -23.24 22.89
N LEU A 140 15.16 -22.83 23.28
CA LEU A 140 13.98 -23.03 22.45
C LEU A 140 12.92 -21.93 22.61
N ASN A 141 12.52 -21.31 21.49
CA ASN A 141 11.26 -20.57 21.46
C ASN A 141 10.09 -21.55 21.24
N VAL A 142 9.17 -21.64 22.19
CA VAL A 142 8.01 -22.56 22.16
C VAL A 142 6.75 -21.96 21.54
N PHE A 143 6.80 -20.72 21.06
CA PHE A 143 5.70 -20.02 20.39
C PHE A 143 5.69 -20.25 18.87
N LYS A 144 6.38 -21.29 18.38
CA LYS A 144 6.48 -21.63 16.94
C LYS A 144 5.11 -21.74 16.25
N PRO A 145 4.10 -22.44 16.82
CA PRO A 145 2.82 -22.61 16.15
C PRO A 145 2.07 -21.30 15.91
N VAL A 146 2.06 -20.38 16.90
CA VAL A 146 1.36 -19.10 16.75
C VAL A 146 2.06 -18.19 15.74
N MET A 147 3.40 -18.22 15.67
CA MET A 147 4.14 -17.47 14.67
C MET A 147 3.85 -17.95 13.25
N ILE A 148 4.00 -19.25 12.99
CA ILE A 148 3.80 -19.78 11.63
C ILE A 148 2.35 -19.70 11.18
N PHE A 149 1.38 -19.90 12.10
CA PHE A 149 -0.03 -19.72 11.80
C PHE A 149 -0.33 -18.30 11.33
N ASN A 150 0.06 -17.29 12.12
CA ASN A 150 -0.20 -15.89 11.77
C ASN A 150 0.55 -15.46 10.50
N PHE A 151 1.75 -16.00 10.28
CA PHE A 151 2.53 -15.71 9.08
C PHE A 151 1.84 -16.25 7.83
N LEU A 152 1.50 -17.56 7.81
CA LEU A 152 0.83 -18.18 6.67
C LEU A 152 -0.57 -17.59 6.43
N HIS A 153 -1.34 -17.35 7.50
CA HIS A 153 -2.64 -16.69 7.39
C HIS A 153 -2.52 -15.30 6.74
N SER A 154 -1.48 -14.53 7.07
CA SER A 154 -1.25 -13.21 6.44
C SER A 154 -0.87 -13.34 4.97
N VAL A 155 -0.05 -14.34 4.61
CA VAL A 155 0.35 -14.62 3.22
C VAL A 155 -0.88 -15.00 2.39
N ASP A 156 -1.72 -15.90 2.88
CA ASP A 156 -2.91 -16.37 2.16
C ASP A 156 -3.91 -15.23 1.96
N LEU A 157 -4.24 -14.50 3.04
CA LEU A 157 -5.17 -13.36 2.96
C LEU A 157 -4.72 -12.30 1.95
N LEU A 158 -3.44 -11.92 1.96
CA LEU A 158 -2.94 -10.92 1.03
C LEU A 158 -2.86 -11.43 -0.41
N THR A 159 -2.51 -12.70 -0.59
CA THR A 159 -2.47 -13.32 -1.91
C THR A 159 -3.84 -13.24 -2.57
N ASP A 160 -4.88 -13.67 -1.85
CA ASP A 160 -6.24 -13.69 -2.38
C ASP A 160 -6.82 -12.28 -2.49
N ALA A 161 -6.64 -11.43 -1.49
CA ALA A 161 -7.14 -10.06 -1.52
C ALA A 161 -6.51 -9.23 -2.64
N CYS A 162 -5.21 -9.39 -2.92
CA CYS A 162 -4.56 -8.68 -4.02
C CYS A 162 -5.07 -9.17 -5.39
N ARG A 163 -5.29 -10.47 -5.56
CA ARG A 163 -5.85 -11.02 -6.80
C ARG A 163 -7.27 -10.53 -7.03
N ASN A 164 -8.14 -10.62 -6.02
CA ASN A 164 -9.53 -10.18 -6.11
C ASN A 164 -9.63 -8.67 -6.32
N PHE A 165 -8.82 -7.87 -5.61
CA PHE A 165 -8.78 -6.42 -5.81
C PHE A 165 -8.29 -6.05 -7.22
N MET A 166 -7.32 -6.79 -7.76
CA MET A 166 -6.88 -6.60 -9.14
C MET A 166 -8.02 -6.89 -10.13
N GLU A 167 -8.58 -8.10 -10.06
CA GLU A 167 -9.55 -8.62 -11.03
C GLU A 167 -10.87 -7.85 -11.00
N PHE A 168 -11.44 -7.66 -9.81
CA PHE A 168 -12.78 -7.10 -9.62
C PHE A 168 -12.79 -5.61 -9.29
N CYS A 169 -11.63 -4.93 -9.27
CA CYS A 169 -11.58 -3.49 -9.09
C CYS A 169 -10.60 -2.84 -10.07
N VAL A 170 -9.29 -3.06 -9.89
CA VAL A 170 -8.24 -2.30 -10.60
C VAL A 170 -8.37 -2.39 -12.12
N VAL A 171 -8.59 -3.58 -12.68
CA VAL A 171 -8.68 -3.78 -14.13
C VAL A 171 -9.86 -3.01 -14.75
N GLY A 172 -10.94 -2.79 -14.01
CA GLY A 172 -12.15 -2.12 -14.48
C GLY A 172 -12.26 -0.64 -14.10
N ILE A 173 -11.21 -0.02 -13.54
CA ILE A 173 -11.24 1.40 -13.17
C ILE A 173 -11.26 2.26 -14.44
N GLU A 174 -12.24 3.16 -14.54
CA GLU A 174 -12.32 4.16 -15.60
C GLU A 174 -12.24 5.60 -15.04
N PRO A 175 -11.56 6.54 -15.72
CA PRO A 175 -11.50 7.92 -15.27
C PRO A 175 -12.77 8.69 -15.64
N ASN A 176 -13.35 9.40 -14.68
CA ASN A 176 -14.39 10.40 -14.96
C ASN A 176 -13.74 11.69 -15.48
N ARG A 177 -13.45 11.73 -16.79
CA ARG A 177 -12.71 12.82 -17.42
C ARG A 177 -13.37 14.19 -17.25
N GLU A 178 -14.71 14.25 -17.24
CA GLU A 178 -15.44 15.49 -17.05
C GLU A 178 -15.22 16.06 -15.65
N GLN A 179 -15.38 15.21 -14.62
CA GLN A 179 -15.19 15.60 -13.22
C GLN A 179 -13.72 15.97 -12.94
N ILE A 180 -12.77 15.19 -13.44
CA ILE A 180 -11.33 15.48 -13.32
C ILE A 180 -11.03 16.84 -13.96
N ALA A 181 -11.49 17.09 -15.20
CA ALA A 181 -11.26 18.36 -15.87
C ALA A 181 -11.89 19.54 -15.13
N LYS A 182 -13.07 19.33 -14.51
CA LYS A 182 -13.70 20.32 -13.64
C LYS A 182 -12.84 20.64 -12.41
N HIS A 183 -12.37 19.63 -11.67
CA HIS A 183 -11.50 19.84 -10.51
C HIS A 183 -10.19 20.55 -10.86
N VAL A 184 -9.58 20.20 -12.00
CA VAL A 184 -8.38 20.91 -12.49
C VAL A 184 -8.70 22.38 -12.72
N ARG A 185 -9.76 22.71 -13.49
CA ARG A 185 -10.13 24.11 -13.77
C ARG A 185 -10.49 24.91 -12.52
N ASP A 186 -11.17 24.28 -11.57
CA ASP A 186 -11.66 24.94 -10.34
C ASP A 186 -10.56 25.10 -9.28
N SER A 187 -9.40 24.45 -9.45
CA SER A 187 -8.33 24.45 -8.46
C SER A 187 -7.60 25.79 -8.37
N LEU A 188 -7.64 26.40 -7.19
CA LEU A 188 -6.89 27.62 -6.89
C LEU A 188 -5.38 27.38 -6.76
N MET A 189 -4.92 26.12 -6.69
CA MET A 189 -3.50 25.79 -6.59
C MET A 189 -2.75 25.95 -7.92
N LEU A 190 -3.46 26.04 -9.04
CA LEU A 190 -2.86 26.35 -10.34
C LEU A 190 -2.21 27.73 -10.39
N VAL A 191 -2.55 28.62 -9.45
CA VAL A 191 -1.93 29.94 -9.28
C VAL A 191 -0.41 29.88 -9.11
N THR A 192 0.13 28.73 -8.68
CA THR A 192 1.58 28.51 -8.53
C THR A 192 2.35 28.69 -9.83
N ALA A 193 1.73 28.41 -10.99
CA ALA A 193 2.30 28.66 -12.31
C ALA A 193 2.59 30.14 -12.56
N LEU A 194 1.93 31.05 -11.84
CA LEU A 194 2.11 32.49 -12.01
C LEU A 194 3.33 33.02 -11.24
N ASN A 195 3.87 32.28 -10.27
CA ASN A 195 4.97 32.74 -9.42
C ASN A 195 6.20 33.23 -10.22
N PRO A 196 6.67 32.53 -11.28
CA PRO A 196 7.79 33.01 -12.10
C PRO A 196 7.49 34.28 -12.91
N VAL A 197 6.21 34.59 -13.14
CA VAL A 197 5.77 35.73 -13.98
C VAL A 197 5.52 36.97 -13.13
N ILE A 198 4.82 36.83 -12.01
CA ILE A 198 4.33 37.95 -11.19
C ILE A 198 4.85 37.96 -9.74
N GLY A 199 5.59 36.92 -9.34
CA GLY A 199 6.08 36.75 -7.97
C GLY A 199 5.03 36.15 -7.03
N TYR A 200 5.51 35.53 -5.94
CA TYR A 200 4.70 34.82 -4.96
C TYR A 200 3.60 35.68 -4.32
N ASP A 201 3.93 36.92 -3.91
CA ASP A 201 3.00 37.78 -3.17
C ASP A 201 1.76 38.14 -4.01
N LYS A 202 1.95 38.43 -5.31
CA LYS A 202 0.84 38.71 -6.23
C LYS A 202 0.00 37.47 -6.48
N SER A 203 0.62 36.30 -6.69
CA SER A 203 -0.10 35.03 -6.82
C SER A 203 -0.94 34.70 -5.59
N ALA A 204 -0.39 34.90 -4.38
CA ALA A 204 -1.10 34.66 -3.13
C ALA A 204 -2.32 35.58 -2.98
N LEU A 205 -2.22 36.84 -3.42
CA LEU A 205 -3.35 37.77 -3.45
C LEU A 205 -4.45 37.34 -4.43
N ILE A 206 -4.09 36.85 -5.62
CA ILE A 206 -5.04 36.30 -6.60
C ILE A 206 -5.83 35.14 -5.98
N ALA A 207 -5.13 34.16 -5.40
CA ALA A 207 -5.78 32.99 -4.80
C ALA A 207 -6.70 33.36 -3.63
N LYS A 208 -6.27 34.28 -2.75
CA LYS A 208 -7.08 34.78 -1.64
C LYS A 208 -8.34 35.50 -2.14
N LYS A 209 -8.21 36.32 -3.18
CA LYS A 209 -9.35 37.03 -3.79
C LYS A 209 -10.33 36.05 -4.42
N ALA A 210 -9.85 35.14 -5.27
CA ALA A 210 -10.66 34.11 -5.91
C ALA A 210 -11.46 33.29 -4.89
N HIS A 211 -10.81 32.85 -3.80
CA HIS A 211 -11.48 32.13 -2.74
C HIS A 211 -12.54 32.96 -2.01
N LYS A 212 -12.21 34.21 -1.65
CA LYS A 212 -13.12 35.10 -0.91
C LYS A 212 -14.36 35.49 -1.72
N GLU A 213 -14.19 35.68 -3.03
CA GLU A 213 -15.25 36.16 -3.93
C GLU A 213 -15.97 35.03 -4.68
N GLY A 214 -15.48 33.79 -4.58
CA GLY A 214 -16.02 32.65 -5.33
C GLY A 214 -15.79 32.73 -6.84
N THR A 215 -14.80 33.51 -7.27
CA THR A 215 -14.42 33.70 -8.67
C THR A 215 -13.31 32.73 -9.07
N ASN A 216 -13.07 32.56 -10.37
CA ASN A 216 -11.91 31.78 -10.83
C ASN A 216 -10.61 32.61 -10.78
N LEU A 217 -9.46 31.94 -10.87
CA LEU A 217 -8.15 32.58 -10.82
C LEU A 217 -7.96 33.65 -11.91
N ARG A 218 -8.52 33.43 -13.11
CA ARG A 218 -8.42 34.35 -14.25
C ARG A 218 -9.14 35.66 -13.97
N GLU A 219 -10.38 35.58 -13.48
CA GLU A 219 -11.19 36.74 -13.07
C GLU A 219 -10.51 37.53 -11.96
N ALA A 220 -9.99 36.85 -10.93
CA ALA A 220 -9.29 37.50 -9.84
C ALA A 220 -8.00 38.19 -10.29
N ALA A 221 -7.21 37.56 -11.18
CA ALA A 221 -5.97 38.12 -11.74
C ALA A 221 -6.23 39.39 -12.55
N VAL A 222 -7.24 39.35 -13.42
CA VAL A 222 -7.66 40.49 -14.25
C VAL A 222 -8.23 41.62 -13.37
N SER A 223 -9.07 41.28 -12.40
CA SER A 223 -9.68 42.27 -11.50
C SER A 223 -8.65 42.98 -10.59
N LEU A 224 -7.56 42.31 -10.22
CA LEU A 224 -6.45 42.91 -9.48
C LEU A 224 -5.50 43.72 -10.37
N GLY A 225 -5.67 43.66 -11.70
CA GLY A 225 -4.78 44.32 -12.65
C GLY A 225 -3.37 43.73 -12.67
N PHE A 226 -3.21 42.48 -12.23
CA PHE A 226 -1.89 41.82 -12.20
C PHE A 226 -1.53 41.16 -13.53
N LEU A 227 -2.54 40.70 -14.27
CA LEU A 227 -2.41 40.10 -15.60
C LEU A 227 -3.65 40.44 -16.43
N THR A 228 -3.49 40.58 -17.73
CA THR A 228 -4.59 40.49 -18.70
C THR A 228 -5.07 39.05 -18.84
N GLY A 229 -6.22 38.86 -19.47
CA GLY A 229 -6.72 37.51 -19.76
C GLY A 229 -5.77 36.71 -20.65
N GLU A 230 -5.16 37.35 -21.65
CA GLU A 230 -4.21 36.71 -22.57
C GLU A 230 -2.91 36.32 -21.87
N GLU A 231 -2.36 37.20 -21.02
CA GLU A 231 -1.17 36.88 -20.23
C GLU A 231 -1.42 35.74 -19.24
N PHE A 232 -2.62 35.70 -18.65
CA PHE A 232 -3.03 34.61 -17.76
C PHE A 232 -3.10 33.27 -18.52
N ASP A 233 -3.79 33.24 -19.67
CA ASP A 233 -3.97 32.04 -20.48
C ASP A 233 -2.63 31.55 -21.07
N ALA A 234 -1.68 32.46 -21.34
CA ALA A 234 -0.33 32.11 -21.77
C ALA A 234 0.53 31.54 -20.63
N ALA A 235 0.36 32.05 -19.41
CA ALA A 235 1.16 31.64 -18.24
C ALA A 235 0.64 30.36 -17.57
N LEU A 236 -0.66 30.09 -17.62
CA LEU A 236 -1.29 28.98 -16.90
C LEU A 236 -1.86 27.96 -17.89
N LYS A 237 -1.08 26.91 -18.14
CA LYS A 237 -1.45 25.77 -18.99
C LYS A 237 -1.31 24.47 -18.21
N PRO A 238 -2.40 23.90 -17.66
CA PRO A 238 -2.33 22.71 -16.81
C PRO A 238 -1.59 21.53 -17.44
N GLU A 239 -1.68 21.36 -18.76
CA GLU A 239 -0.99 20.34 -19.55
C GLU A 239 0.54 20.50 -19.55
N GLU A 240 1.07 21.70 -19.29
CA GLU A 240 2.50 21.97 -19.14
C GLU A 240 2.96 21.95 -17.66
N MET A 241 2.06 21.72 -16.69
CA MET A 241 2.34 21.76 -15.24
C MET A 241 2.60 20.37 -14.62
N ILE A 242 3.01 19.40 -15.44
CA ILE A 242 3.18 18.00 -15.04
C ILE A 242 4.65 17.55 -14.89
N GLY A 243 5.59 18.49 -14.98
CA GLY A 243 7.03 18.23 -14.82
C GLY A 243 7.87 19.51 -14.99
N PRO A 244 9.17 19.47 -14.68
CA PRO A 244 10.08 20.57 -14.97
C PRO A 244 10.21 20.79 -16.48
N LYS A 245 10.46 22.04 -16.88
CA LYS A 245 10.85 22.41 -18.24
C LYS A 245 12.37 22.31 -18.40
#